data_AF-A0A178GIM7-F1
#
_entry.id   AF-A0A178GIM7-F1
#
_cell.length_a   1.000
_cell.length_b   1.000
_cell.length_c   1.000
_cell.angle_alpha   90.00
_cell.angle_beta   90.00
_cell.angle_gamma   90.00
#
_symmetry.space_group_name_H-M   'P 1'
#
loop_
_entity.id
_entity.type
_entity.pdbx_description
1 polymer ?
#
loop_
_entity_poly.entity_id
_entity_poly.type
_entity_poly.pdbx_seq_one_letter_code
_entity_poly.pdbx_strand_id
1 'polypeptide(L)'
;MLRFETSSNIAKGTALKPLVKLVITCCFSIIAASVSAEDGSAATLTTENRPITQAEIQQSLRDMQKRLDARIEKWGQSLDADDFQWTWQGRKLKQAKRQEVCDIFQGVVDEMYQLAVQNKARLAPEEQKMLSNRRLFIEKLGYKNNRVDTQMGFDCLLN
;
A
#
# COMPACT_ATOMS: atom_id res chain seq x y z
N MET A 1 -36.28 -23.75 -10.02
CA MET A 1 -35.08 -24.00 -10.87
C MET A 1 -34.05 -22.93 -10.53
N LEU A 2 -33.51 -22.91 -9.32
CA LEU A 2 -32.21 -23.49 -8.90
C LEU A 2 -31.00 -23.00 -9.72
N ARG A 3 -30.35 -21.94 -9.22
CA ARG A 3 -28.89 -21.81 -9.23
C ARG A 3 -28.46 -21.07 -7.96
N PHE A 4 -28.09 -21.86 -6.96
CA PHE A 4 -27.39 -21.40 -5.76
C PHE A 4 -25.91 -21.33 -6.11
N GLU A 5 -25.29 -20.15 -6.05
CA GLU A 5 -23.85 -20.04 -5.87
C GLU A 5 -23.58 -19.63 -4.42
N THR A 6 -23.44 -20.65 -3.58
CA THR A 6 -22.76 -20.54 -2.30
C THR A 6 -21.29 -20.22 -2.56
N SER A 7 -20.85 -18.98 -2.36
CA SER A 7 -19.41 -18.70 -2.23
C SER A 7 -19.06 -18.60 -0.75
N SER A 8 -18.92 -19.78 -0.15
CA SER A 8 -18.17 -19.99 1.08
C SER A 8 -16.69 -19.75 0.74
N ASN A 9 -16.19 -18.52 0.92
CA ASN A 9 -14.78 -18.17 0.71
C ASN A 9 -14.33 -17.08 1.70
N ILE A 10 -14.64 -17.25 2.99
CA ILE A 10 -13.89 -16.60 4.06
C ILE A 10 -13.06 -17.69 4.75
N ALA A 11 -12.09 -18.26 4.01
CA ALA A 11 -10.98 -19.08 4.51
C ALA A 11 -10.25 -19.67 3.29
N LYS A 12 -9.19 -18.98 2.83
CA LYS A 12 -7.98 -19.50 2.14
C LYS A 12 -7.42 -18.43 1.20
N GLY A 13 -6.35 -17.77 1.65
CA GLY A 13 -5.19 -17.40 0.84
C GLY A 13 -5.44 -16.83 -0.56
N THR A 14 -6.38 -15.89 -0.72
CA THR A 14 -6.40 -15.03 -1.89
C THR A 14 -5.51 -13.84 -1.60
N ALA A 15 -4.25 -13.96 -2.03
CA ALA A 15 -3.30 -12.87 -2.12
C ALA A 15 -4.02 -11.60 -2.58
N LEU A 16 -4.01 -10.57 -1.72
CA LEU A 16 -4.51 -9.25 -2.01
C LEU A 16 -3.83 -8.79 -3.32
N LYS A 17 -4.59 -8.78 -4.42
CA LYS A 17 -4.04 -8.37 -5.72
C LYS A 17 -3.62 -6.91 -5.63
N PRO A 18 -2.49 -6.51 -6.23
CA PRO A 18 -1.89 -5.21 -6.00
C PRO A 18 -2.82 -4.09 -6.44
N LEU A 19 -3.12 -3.17 -5.51
CA LEU A 19 -4.02 -2.02 -5.67
C LEU A 19 -3.35 -0.83 -6.36
N VAL A 20 -2.32 -1.06 -7.17
CA VAL A 20 -1.66 0.00 -7.95
C VAL A 20 -1.52 -0.46 -9.39
N LYS A 21 -2.59 -0.25 -10.20
CA LYS A 21 -2.46 -0.28 -11.66
C LYS A 21 -1.79 1.00 -12.12
N LEU A 22 -0.46 1.04 -12.02
CA LEU A 22 0.34 2.05 -12.70
C LEU A 22 0.58 1.57 -14.13
N VAL A 23 -0.29 1.94 -15.06
CA VAL A 23 -0.04 1.74 -16.49
C VAL A 23 0.94 2.83 -16.93
N ILE A 24 2.24 2.59 -16.71
CA ILE A 24 3.28 3.34 -17.41
C ILE A 24 3.52 2.64 -18.75
N THR A 25 2.73 3.02 -19.75
CA THR A 25 3.06 2.73 -21.15
C THR A 25 4.24 3.63 -21.54
N CYS A 26 5.47 3.20 -21.25
CA CYS A 26 6.66 3.85 -21.78
C CYS A 26 7.12 3.10 -23.03
N CYS A 27 6.77 3.64 -24.19
CA CYS A 27 7.41 3.31 -25.45
C CYS A 27 8.87 3.80 -25.41
N PHE A 28 9.81 2.93 -25.06
CA PHE A 28 11.21 3.10 -25.46
C PHE A 28 11.81 1.74 -25.81
N SER A 29 11.91 1.51 -27.10
CA SER A 29 12.71 0.45 -27.69
C SER A 29 14.21 0.72 -27.48
N ILE A 30 15.00 -0.37 -27.41
CA ILE A 30 16.48 -0.48 -27.57
C ILE A 30 17.29 0.04 -26.34
N ILE A 31 18.29 -0.61 -25.70
CA ILE A 31 19.38 -1.53 -26.09
C ILE A 31 19.72 -2.48 -24.91
N ALA A 32 20.27 -3.65 -25.24
CA ALA A 32 20.67 -4.74 -24.36
C ALA A 32 21.89 -4.49 -23.44
N ALA A 33 21.94 -5.32 -22.39
CA ALA A 33 23.10 -5.88 -21.69
C ALA A 33 24.03 -4.97 -20.87
N SER A 34 23.99 -5.12 -19.54
CA SER A 34 25.12 -5.70 -18.78
C SER A 34 24.65 -6.13 -17.38
N VAL A 35 24.82 -7.41 -17.10
CA VAL A 35 24.79 -7.99 -15.76
C VAL A 35 26.02 -7.50 -14.99
N SER A 36 25.83 -7.09 -13.73
CA SER A 36 26.86 -7.17 -12.71
C SER A 36 26.20 -7.65 -11.44
N ALA A 37 26.66 -8.82 -11.02
CA ALA A 37 26.33 -9.47 -9.77
C ALA A 37 27.32 -9.00 -8.68
N GLU A 38 26.93 -9.28 -7.43
CA GLU A 38 27.74 -9.24 -6.20
C GLU A 38 27.97 -7.81 -5.66
N ASP A 39 27.85 -7.51 -4.36
CA ASP A 39 27.98 -8.35 -3.18
C ASP A 39 27.24 -7.70 -1.99
N GLY A 40 26.84 -8.52 -1.01
CA GLY A 40 26.15 -8.08 0.19
C GLY A 40 27.06 -7.24 1.09
N SER A 41 26.70 -5.97 1.31
CA SER A 41 27.30 -5.16 2.36
C SER A 41 26.21 -4.37 3.08
N ALA A 42 26.17 -4.50 4.40
CA ALA A 42 25.22 -3.85 5.29
C ALA A 42 25.23 -2.34 5.02
N ALA A 43 24.11 -1.83 4.50
CA ALA A 43 23.91 -0.42 4.23
C ALA A 43 23.85 0.36 5.55
N THR A 44 25.01 0.77 6.02
CA THR A 44 25.16 1.94 6.87
C THR A 44 24.57 3.11 6.07
N LEU A 45 23.44 3.65 6.54
CA LEU A 45 22.76 4.80 5.96
C LEU A 45 23.59 6.07 6.21
N THR A 46 24.74 6.20 5.57
CA THR A 46 25.37 7.50 5.36
C THR A 46 24.50 8.24 4.37
N THR A 47 23.86 9.32 4.82
CA THR A 47 23.08 10.25 4.00
C THR A 47 24.02 10.97 3.04
N GLU A 48 24.48 10.29 2.00
CA GLU A 48 25.04 10.94 0.82
C GLU A 48 23.96 11.85 0.25
N ASN A 49 24.36 13.09 -0.05
CA ASN A 49 23.54 14.15 -0.64
C ASN A 49 23.14 13.85 -2.10
N ARG A 50 22.96 12.57 -2.43
CA ARG A 50 22.59 12.07 -3.75
C ARG A 50 21.07 12.15 -3.91
N PRO A 51 20.59 12.58 -5.08
CA PRO A 51 19.16 12.53 -5.39
C PRO A 51 18.57 11.14 -5.15
N ILE A 52 17.31 11.07 -4.74
CA ILE A 52 16.58 9.79 -4.73
C ILE A 52 16.45 9.29 -6.17
N THR A 53 16.84 8.03 -6.39
CA THR A 53 16.72 7.37 -7.69
C THR A 53 15.33 6.76 -7.89
N GLN A 54 14.93 6.60 -9.15
CA GLN A 54 13.68 5.90 -9.48
C GLN A 54 13.66 4.47 -8.90
N ALA A 55 14.81 3.79 -8.86
CA ALA A 55 14.90 2.44 -8.30
C ALA A 55 14.60 2.42 -6.80
N GLU A 56 15.12 3.39 -6.04
CA GLU A 56 14.84 3.56 -4.61
C GLU A 56 13.35 3.84 -4.37
N ILE A 57 12.71 4.69 -5.18
CA ILE A 57 11.26 4.98 -5.08
C ILE A 57 10.44 3.71 -5.30
N GLN A 58 10.73 2.99 -6.39
CA GLN A 58 10.03 1.76 -6.73
C GLN A 58 10.21 0.69 -5.66
N GLN A 59 11.41 0.60 -5.07
CA GLN A 59 11.68 -0.30 -3.96
C GLN A 59 10.88 0.10 -2.71
N SER A 60 10.87 1.38 -2.36
CA SER A 60 10.10 1.90 -1.21
C SER A 60 8.60 1.62 -1.36
N LEU A 61 8.05 1.77 -2.57
CA LEU A 61 6.65 1.46 -2.86
C LEU A 61 6.34 -0.04 -2.73
N ARG A 62 7.24 -0.91 -3.22
CA ARG A 62 7.12 -2.36 -3.03
C ARG A 62 7.16 -2.74 -1.55
N ASP A 63 8.05 -2.12 -0.78
CA ASP A 63 8.17 -2.41 0.64
C ASP A 63 6.96 -1.89 1.43
N MET A 64 6.41 -0.74 1.04
CA MET A 64 5.13 -0.25 1.56
C MET A 64 4.00 -1.26 1.32
N GLN A 65 3.86 -1.76 0.09
CA GLN A 65 2.84 -2.77 -0.24
C GLN A 65 3.03 -4.05 0.56
N LYS A 66 4.27 -4.57 0.67
CA LYS A 66 4.56 -5.76 1.48
C LYS A 66 4.20 -5.57 2.94
N ARG A 67 4.50 -4.41 3.52
CA ARG A 67 4.13 -4.10 4.92
C ARG A 67 2.62 -4.06 5.10
N LEU A 68 1.90 -3.45 4.17
CA LEU A 68 0.44 -3.44 4.18
C LEU A 68 -0.12 -4.87 4.12
N ASP A 69 0.32 -5.66 3.14
CA ASP A 69 -0.14 -7.04 2.95
C ASP A 69 0.11 -7.88 4.20
N ALA A 70 1.31 -7.79 4.79
CA ALA A 70 1.64 -8.52 6.01
C ALA A 70 0.78 -8.11 7.21
N ARG A 71 0.46 -6.82 7.35
CA ARG A 71 -0.41 -6.32 8.44
C ARG A 71 -1.85 -6.75 8.24
N ILE A 72 -2.38 -6.67 7.02
CA ILE A 72 -3.73 -7.12 6.69
C ILE A 72 -3.86 -8.64 6.88
N GLU A 73 -2.87 -9.42 6.44
CA GLU A 73 -2.84 -10.87 6.62
C GLU A 73 -2.83 -11.23 8.12
N LYS A 74 -1.92 -10.62 8.90
CA LYS A 74 -1.83 -10.83 10.35
C LYS A 74 -3.14 -10.44 11.05
N TRP A 75 -3.71 -9.29 10.69
CA TRP A 75 -4.99 -8.84 11.21
C TRP A 75 -6.12 -9.82 10.86
N GLY A 76 -6.18 -10.29 9.61
CA GLY A 76 -7.17 -11.25 9.15
C GLY A 76 -7.11 -12.59 9.89
N GLN A 77 -5.91 -13.05 10.27
CA GLN A 77 -5.71 -14.25 11.08
C GLN A 77 -6.18 -14.09 12.53
N SER A 78 -6.34 -12.85 13.02
CA SER A 78 -6.84 -12.58 14.37
C SER A 78 -8.37 -12.52 14.47
N LEU A 79 -9.08 -12.58 13.34
CA LEU A 79 -10.53 -12.47 13.31
C LEU A 79 -11.23 -13.75 13.75
N ASP A 80 -12.30 -13.59 14.52
CA ASP A 80 -13.20 -14.68 14.91
C ASP A 80 -14.64 -14.45 14.40
N ALA A 81 -15.58 -15.32 14.78
CA ALA A 81 -16.96 -15.20 14.34
C ALA A 81 -17.70 -13.98 14.94
N ASP A 82 -17.33 -13.57 16.15
CA ASP A 82 -17.97 -12.48 16.89
C ASP A 82 -17.55 -11.11 16.36
N ASP A 83 -16.47 -11.03 15.58
CA ASP A 83 -16.05 -9.82 14.86
C ASP A 83 -16.96 -9.42 13.70
N PHE A 84 -17.90 -10.30 13.35
CA PHE A 84 -18.83 -10.09 12.27
C PHE A 84 -20.26 -9.85 12.77
N GLN A 85 -21.04 -9.17 11.94
CA GLN A 85 -22.47 -8.97 12.12
C GLN A 85 -23.22 -9.49 10.89
N TRP A 86 -24.40 -10.07 11.14
CA TRP A 86 -25.32 -10.43 10.07
C TRP A 86 -26.07 -9.19 9.60
N THR A 87 -26.13 -9.03 8.28
CA THR A 87 -26.96 -8.04 7.61
C THR A 87 -27.83 -8.75 6.58
N TRP A 88 -28.85 -8.09 6.07
CA TRP A 88 -29.67 -8.62 4.97
C TRP A 88 -28.85 -8.92 3.69
N GLN A 89 -27.66 -8.33 3.55
CA GLN A 89 -26.71 -8.57 2.47
C GLN A 89 -25.65 -9.64 2.82
N GLY A 90 -25.81 -10.35 3.94
CA GLY A 90 -24.87 -11.34 4.44
C GLY A 90 -23.99 -10.85 5.58
N ARG A 91 -22.93 -11.61 5.87
CA ARG A 91 -22.01 -11.35 6.98
C ARG A 91 -21.04 -10.21 6.64
N LYS A 92 -20.97 -9.20 7.49
CA LYS A 92 -20.06 -8.05 7.34
C LYS A 92 -19.24 -7.85 8.61
N LEU A 93 -18.04 -7.27 8.48
CA LEU A 93 -17.26 -6.84 9.65
C LEU A 93 -18.03 -5.80 10.46
N LYS A 94 -17.93 -5.88 11.79
CA LYS A 94 -18.42 -4.84 12.69
C LYS A 94 -17.65 -3.52 12.48
N GLN A 95 -18.25 -2.40 12.87
CA GLN A 95 -17.65 -1.08 12.67
C GLN A 95 -16.26 -0.95 13.31
N ALA A 96 -16.06 -1.50 14.51
CA ALA A 96 -14.76 -1.47 15.18
C ALA A 96 -13.67 -2.14 14.34
N LYS A 97 -13.96 -3.32 13.77
CA LYS A 97 -13.03 -4.04 12.90
C LYS A 97 -12.78 -3.34 11.57
N ARG A 98 -13.78 -2.66 11.01
CA ARG A 98 -13.57 -1.80 9.84
C ARG A 98 -12.62 -0.64 10.14
N GLN A 99 -12.71 -0.05 11.33
CA GLN A 99 -11.80 1.01 11.75
C GLN A 99 -10.36 0.49 11.89
N GLU A 100 -10.16 -0.69 12.49
CA GLU A 100 -8.82 -1.31 12.59
C GLU A 100 -8.15 -1.47 11.21
N VAL A 101 -8.91 -1.87 10.18
CA VAL A 101 -8.40 -1.91 8.80
C VAL A 101 -7.97 -0.53 8.33
N CYS A 102 -8.80 0.49 8.55
CA CYS A 102 -8.45 1.86 8.16
C CYS A 102 -7.20 2.36 8.90
N ASP A 103 -7.02 2.01 10.16
CA ASP A 103 -5.84 2.36 10.95
C ASP A 103 -4.58 1.67 10.40
N ILE A 104 -4.69 0.44 9.89
CA ILE A 104 -3.58 -0.25 9.19
C ILE A 104 -3.16 0.52 7.93
N PHE A 105 -4.12 0.92 7.09
CA PHE A 105 -3.84 1.69 5.89
C PHE A 105 -3.22 3.06 6.22
N GLN A 106 -3.79 3.77 7.20
CA GLN A 106 -3.26 5.06 7.66
C GLN A 106 -1.84 4.92 8.17
N GLY A 107 -1.55 3.95 9.04
CA GLY A 107 -0.22 3.74 9.60
C GLY A 107 0.85 3.44 8.55
N VAL A 108 0.53 2.66 7.51
CA VAL A 108 1.50 2.40 6.42
C VAL A 108 1.76 3.66 5.58
N VAL A 109 0.72 4.45 5.30
CA VAL A 109 0.87 5.73 4.60
C VAL A 109 1.67 6.73 5.45
N ASP A 110 1.46 6.75 6.76
CA ASP A 110 2.21 7.60 7.69
C ASP A 110 3.68 7.26 7.72
N GLU A 111 4.03 5.97 7.79
CA GLU A 111 5.43 5.53 7.73
C GLU A 111 6.10 5.97 6.43
N MET A 112 5.39 5.85 5.31
CA MET A 112 5.90 6.27 4.00
C MET A 112 6.08 7.80 3.93
N TYR A 113 5.14 8.55 4.49
CA TYR A 113 5.23 10.00 4.59
C TYR A 113 6.42 10.42 5.45
N GLN A 114 6.62 9.79 6.61
CA GLN A 114 7.76 10.06 7.49
C GLN A 114 9.09 9.73 6.80
N LEU A 115 9.16 8.62 6.05
CA LEU A 115 10.34 8.28 5.26
C LEU A 115 10.65 9.35 4.20
N ALA A 116 9.63 9.88 3.53
CA ALA A 116 9.79 10.96 2.57
C ALA A 116 10.25 12.28 3.23
N VAL A 117 9.72 12.60 4.42
CA VAL A 117 10.15 13.76 5.22
C VAL A 117 11.61 13.62 5.66
N GLN A 118 12.03 12.44 6.12
CA GLN A 118 13.43 12.17 6.49
C GLN A 118 14.39 12.31 5.31
N ASN A 119 13.92 12.02 4.09
CA ASN A 119 14.71 12.14 2.87
C ASN A 119 14.43 13.44 2.09
N LYS A 120 13.76 14.43 2.69
CA LYS A 120 13.32 15.65 2.01
C LYS A 120 14.43 16.38 1.26
N ALA A 121 15.63 16.46 1.83
CA ALA A 121 16.78 17.12 1.20
C ALA A 121 17.23 16.46 -0.12
N ARG A 122 16.89 15.17 -0.31
CA ARG A 122 17.24 14.39 -1.51
C ARG A 122 16.12 14.40 -2.58
N LEU A 123 14.99 15.01 -2.28
CA LEU A 123 13.84 15.13 -3.19
C LEU A 123 13.95 16.40 -4.04
N ALA A 124 13.33 16.38 -5.23
CA ALA A 124 13.25 17.55 -6.07
C ALA A 124 12.36 18.66 -5.43
N PRO A 125 12.56 19.95 -5.73
CA PRO A 125 11.84 21.04 -5.07
C PRO A 125 10.31 20.95 -5.12
N GLU A 126 9.75 20.41 -6.20
CA GLU A 126 8.32 20.15 -6.37
C GLU A 126 7.81 19.04 -5.43
N GLU A 127 8.59 18.00 -5.22
CA GLU A 127 8.28 16.89 -4.30
C GLU A 127 8.41 17.35 -2.85
N GLN A 128 9.38 18.21 -2.56
CA GLN A 128 9.51 18.83 -1.23
C GLN A 128 8.30 19.69 -0.87
N LYS A 129 7.70 20.39 -1.85
CA LYS A 129 6.45 21.15 -1.65
C LYS A 129 5.27 20.24 -1.34
N MET A 130 5.20 19.06 -1.94
CA MET A 130 4.16 18.07 -1.64
C MET A 130 4.20 17.60 -0.18
N LEU A 131 5.39 17.52 0.42
CA LEU A 131 5.56 17.20 1.84
C LEU A 131 5.10 18.29 2.80
N SER A 132 4.63 19.44 2.32
CA SER A 132 3.97 20.43 3.17
C SER A 132 2.51 20.07 3.48
N ASN A 133 1.92 19.15 2.72
CA ASN A 133 0.53 18.76 2.84
C ASN A 133 0.36 17.26 2.65
N ARG A 134 0.05 16.55 3.75
CA ARG A 134 -0.14 15.10 3.74
C ARG A 134 -1.23 14.63 2.77
N ARG A 135 -2.28 15.43 2.56
CA ARG A 135 -3.33 15.10 1.58
C ARG A 135 -2.80 15.13 0.15
N LEU A 136 -1.96 16.10 -0.21
CA LEU A 136 -1.31 16.12 -1.52
C LEU A 136 -0.36 14.93 -1.70
N PHE A 137 0.33 14.53 -0.64
CA PHE A 137 1.17 13.33 -0.65
C PHE A 137 0.34 12.07 -0.94
N ILE A 138 -0.80 11.89 -0.26
CA ILE A 138 -1.71 10.76 -0.47
C ILE A 138 -2.25 10.72 -1.91
N GLU A 139 -2.67 11.86 -2.45
CA GLU A 139 -3.16 11.95 -3.83
C GLU A 139 -2.08 11.54 -4.84
N LYS A 140 -0.81 11.84 -4.55
CA LYS A 140 0.35 11.48 -5.38
C LYS A 140 0.74 10.01 -5.26
N LEU A 141 0.37 9.33 -4.17
CA LEU A 141 0.41 7.86 -4.10
C LEU A 141 -0.66 7.19 -4.98
N GLY A 142 -1.60 7.96 -5.53
CA GLY A 142 -2.65 7.47 -6.44
C GLY A 142 -4.01 7.30 -5.78
N TYR A 143 -4.17 7.66 -4.50
CA TYR A 143 -5.45 7.59 -3.81
C TYR A 143 -6.32 8.80 -4.14
N LYS A 144 -7.44 8.57 -4.83
CA LYS A 144 -8.38 9.64 -5.18
C LYS A 144 -9.20 10.04 -3.96
N ASN A 145 -9.32 11.35 -3.70
CA ASN A 145 -10.06 11.90 -2.56
C ASN A 145 -9.64 11.31 -1.21
N ASN A 146 -8.38 10.90 -1.09
CA ASN A 146 -7.84 10.19 0.07
C ASN A 146 -8.63 8.92 0.45
N ARG A 147 -9.30 8.28 -0.51
CA ARG A 147 -10.06 7.05 -0.26
C ARG A 147 -9.27 5.84 -0.71
N VAL A 148 -9.31 4.81 0.12
CA VAL A 148 -8.83 3.47 -0.19
C VAL A 148 -10.02 2.54 -0.31
N ASP A 149 -10.18 1.94 -1.49
CA ASP A 149 -11.07 0.80 -1.67
C ASP A 149 -10.40 -0.43 -1.06
N THR A 150 -10.92 -0.89 0.08
CA THR A 150 -10.34 -2.02 0.82
C THR A 150 -10.59 -3.37 0.16
N GLN A 151 -11.46 -3.44 -0.86
CA GLN A 151 -12.04 -4.68 -1.40
C GLN A 151 -12.81 -5.52 -0.36
N MET A 152 -13.05 -5.01 0.85
CA MET A 152 -13.80 -5.67 1.92
C MET A 152 -15.25 -5.14 2.05
N GLY A 153 -15.73 -4.42 1.03
CA GLY A 153 -17.09 -3.86 1.00
C GLY A 153 -17.26 -2.55 1.79
N PHE A 154 -16.16 -1.86 2.09
CA PHE A 154 -16.14 -0.50 2.64
C PHE A 154 -14.88 0.24 2.22
N ASP A 155 -14.92 1.57 2.27
CA ASP A 155 -13.77 2.43 1.98
C ASP A 155 -13.18 3.00 3.26
N CYS A 156 -11.86 3.22 3.26
CA CYS A 156 -11.17 3.95 4.30
C CYS A 156 -10.82 5.35 3.83
N LEU A 157 -10.99 6.34 4.71
CA LEU A 157 -10.51 7.70 4.49
C LEU A 157 -9.13 7.86 5.13
N LEU A 158 -8.16 8.35 4.36
CA LEU A 158 -6.82 8.68 4.81
C LEU A 158 -6.77 10.16 5.21
N ASN A 159 -6.51 10.41 6.50
CA ASN A 159 -6.44 11.76 7.07
C ASN A 159 -5.01 12.11 7.38
#